data_AF-A0A7C5VRW7-F1
#
_entry.id   AF-A0A7C5VRW7-F1
#
_cell.length_a   1.000
_cell.length_b   1.000
_cell.length_c   1.000
_cell.angle_alpha   90.00
_cell.angle_beta   90.00
_cell.angle_gamma   90.00
#
_symmetry.space_group_name_H-M   'P 1'
#
loop_
_entity.id
_entity.type
_entity.pdbx_description
1 polymer ?
#
loop_
_entity_poly.entity_id
_entity_poly.type
_entity_poly.pdbx_seq_one_letter_code
_entity_poly.pdbx_strand_id
1 'polypeptide(L)' 'MKRPFRFPVDEKTLRIIAEKVVGQQVTYWEDGRLVRARVISAEIKRDRYGNPYIEAEVEELPPPRL' A
#
# COMPACT_ATOMS: atom_id res chain seq x y z
N MET A 1 -11.87 3.68 4.56
CA MET A 1 -11.16 3.16 5.76
C MET A 1 -9.72 2.85 5.32
N LYS A 2 -8.69 3.44 5.94
CA LYS A 2 -7.29 3.23 5.51
C LYS A 2 -6.81 1.86 6.02
N ARG A 3 -6.27 1.00 5.14
CA ARG A 3 -5.80 -0.36 5.48
C ARG A 3 -4.26 -0.40 5.44
N PRO A 4 -3.58 -0.76 6.55
CA PRO A 4 -2.11 -0.80 6.58
C PRO A 4 -1.57 -2.12 6.02
N PHE A 5 -0.68 -2.04 5.03
CA PHE A 5 0.15 -3.16 4.56
C PHE A 5 1.53 -3.09 5.24
N ARG A 6 2.16 -4.21 5.63
CA ARG A 6 3.48 -4.21 6.32
C ARG A 6 4.44 -5.19 5.66
N PHE A 7 5.66 -4.74 5.35
CA PHE A 7 6.73 -5.55 4.75
C PHE A 7 7.98 -5.50 5.64
N PRO A 8 8.60 -6.65 6.01
CA PRO A 8 9.83 -6.66 6.81
C PRO A 8 11.04 -6.33 5.93
N VAL A 9 11.54 -5.10 6.03
CA VAL A 9 12.70 -4.59 5.28
C VAL A 9 13.39 -3.50 6.10
N ASP A 10 14.70 -3.32 5.90
CA ASP A 10 15.43 -2.21 6.53
C ASP A 10 14.91 -0.83 6.07
N GLU A 11 15.20 0.22 6.85
CA GLU A 11 14.65 1.56 6.59
C GLU A 11 15.07 2.14 5.22
N LYS A 12 16.27 1.80 4.75
CA LYS A 12 16.77 2.24 3.44
C LYS A 12 15.95 1.61 2.31
N THR A 13 15.67 0.32 2.43
CA THR A 13 14.85 -0.45 1.50
C THR A 13 13.41 0.03 1.53
N LEU A 14 12.86 0.36 2.70
CA LEU A 14 11.53 0.95 2.80
C LEU A 14 11.40 2.27 2.05
N ARG A 15 12.40 3.16 2.09
CA ARG A 15 12.38 4.42 1.31
C ARG A 15 12.28 4.16 -0.18
N ILE A 16 13.10 3.25 -0.69
CA ILE A 16 13.07 2.86 -2.11
C ILE A 16 11.71 2.27 -2.49
N ILE A 17 11.12 1.44 -1.62
CA ILE A 17 9.80 0.84 -1.88
C ILE A 17 8.70 1.90 -1.84
N ALA A 18 8.72 2.82 -0.86
CA ALA A 18 7.73 3.88 -0.72
C ALA A 18 7.68 4.79 -1.97
N GLU A 19 8.84 5.12 -2.54
CA GLU A 19 8.92 5.88 -3.79
C GLU A 19 8.39 5.10 -4.99
N LYS A 20 8.69 3.80 -5.06
CA LYS A 20 8.32 2.95 -6.22
C LYS A 20 6.87 2.47 -6.21
N VAL A 21 6.25 2.39 -5.04
CA VAL A 21 4.92 1.81 -4.90
C VAL A 21 3.82 2.80 -5.31
N VAL A 22 4.08 4.11 -5.23
CA VAL A 22 3.13 5.12 -5.72
C VAL A 22 2.87 4.91 -7.21
N GLY A 23 1.60 4.87 -7.59
CA GLY A 23 1.15 4.62 -8.95
C GLY A 23 1.09 3.14 -9.34
N GLN A 24 1.56 2.20 -8.51
CA GLN A 24 1.41 0.76 -8.77
C GLN A 24 -0.03 0.31 -8.57
N GLN A 25 -0.42 -0.70 -9.33
CA GLN A 25 -1.69 -1.39 -9.11
C GLN A 25 -1.53 -2.43 -8.01
N VAL A 26 -2.51 -2.50 -7.12
CA VAL A 26 -2.60 -3.50 -6.06
C VAL A 26 -3.96 -4.18 -6.12
N THR A 27 -4.01 -5.41 -5.62
CA THR A 27 -5.25 -6.16 -5.49
C THR A 27 -5.40 -6.64 -4.05
N TYR A 28 -6.56 -6.42 -3.43
CA TYR A 28 -6.81 -6.81 -2.05
C TYR A 28 -8.27 -7.24 -1.84
N TRP A 29 -8.52 -8.02 -0.79
CA TRP A 29 -9.86 -8.43 -0.40
C TRP A 29 -10.51 -7.39 0.50
N GLU A 30 -11.71 -6.95 0.16
CA GLU A 30 -12.56 -6.07 0.98
C GLU A 30 -13.99 -6.57 0.90
N ASP A 31 -14.66 -6.78 2.04
CA ASP A 31 -16.07 -7.17 2.11
C ASP A 31 -16.46 -8.33 1.17
N GLY A 32 -15.60 -9.35 1.08
CA GLY A 32 -15.83 -10.54 0.24
C GLY A 32 -15.65 -10.32 -1.27
N ARG A 33 -15.22 -9.14 -1.72
CA ARG A 33 -14.86 -8.85 -3.11
C ARG A 33 -13.36 -8.63 -3.27
N LEU A 34 -12.84 -9.01 -4.44
CA LEU A 34 -11.47 -8.73 -4.84
C LEU A 34 -11.42 -7.35 -5.51
N VAL A 35 -10.77 -6.38 -4.84
CA VAL A 35 -10.69 -4.99 -5.29
C VAL A 35 -9.37 -4.75 -5.99
N ARG A 36 -9.43 -4.17 -7.19
CA ARG A 36 -8.25 -3.63 -7.89
C ARG A 36 -8.17 -2.14 -7.60
N ALA A 37 -7.01 -1.67 -7.15
CA ALA A 37 -6.79 -0.26 -6.80
C ALA A 37 -5.43 0.21 -7.28
N ARG A 38 -5.22 1.53 -7.28
CA ARG A 38 -3.94 2.18 -7.52
C ARG A 38 -3.46 2.87 -6.26
N VAL A 39 -2.19 2.71 -5.93
CA VAL A 39 -1.58 3.42 -4.79
C VAL A 39 -1.42 4.89 -5.17
N ILE A 40 -2.00 5.79 -4.36
CA ILE A 40 -1.96 7.24 -4.59
C ILE A 40 -0.98 7.95 -3.66
N SER A 41 -0.69 7.39 -2.49
CA SER A 41 0.31 7.90 -1.56
C SER A 41 0.91 6.75 -0.74
N ALA A 42 2.15 6.93 -0.29
CA ALA A 42 2.86 5.99 0.57
C ALA A 42 3.75 6.74 1.55
N GLU A 43 3.64 6.43 2.85
CA GLU A 43 4.38 7.06 3.93
C GLU A 43 5.06 6.01 4.80
N ILE A 44 6.31 6.25 5.20
CA ILE A 44 6.98 5.38 6.17
C ILE A 44 6.58 5.79 7.58
N LYS A 45 5.98 4.86 8.31
CA LYS A 45 5.59 5.01 9.73
C LYS A 45 6.31 4.01 10.60
N ARG A 46 6.19 4.15 11.92
CA ARG A 46 6.72 3.20 12.90
C ARG A 46 5.59 2.59 13.71
N ASP A 47 5.66 1.29 13.96
CA ASP A 47 4.72 0.61 14.83
C ASP A 47 5.00 0.90 16.32
N ARG A 48 4.20 0.32 17.22
CA ARG A 48 4.36 0.49 18.68
C ARG A 48 5.69 -0.03 19.24
N TYR A 49 6.45 -0.78 18.45
CA TYR A 49 7.75 -1.35 18.81
C TYR A 49 8.91 -0.64 18.10
N GLY A 50 8.63 0.41 17.32
CA GLY A 50 9.62 1.17 16.57
C GLY A 50 9.98 0.57 15.20
N ASN A 51 9.36 -0.55 14.79
CA ASN A 51 9.63 -1.16 13.49
C ASN A 51 9.03 -0.30 12.38
N PRO A 52 9.82 0.07 11.35
CA PRO A 52 9.31 0.87 10.25
C PRO A 52 8.42 0.03 9.32
N TYR A 53 7.39 0.65 8.76
CA TYR A 53 6.47 0.05 7.78
C TYR A 53 5.94 1.12 6.81
N ILE A 54 5.43 0.72 5.64
CA ILE A 54 4.79 1.64 4.68
C ILE A 54 3.28 1.64 4.91
N GLU A 55 2.71 2.79 5.18
CA GLU A 55 1.26 3.00 5.08
C GLU A 55 0.94 3.58 3.70
N ALA A 56 0.03 2.93 2.97
CA ALA A 56 -0.35 3.33 1.62
C ALA A 56 -1.82 3.70 1.56
N GLU A 57 -2.13 4.78 0.85
CA GLU A 57 -3.49 5.09 0.43
C GLU A 57 -3.71 4.60 -0.99
N VAL A 58 -4.90 4.08 -1.24
CA VAL A 58 -5.28 3.48 -2.52
C VAL A 58 -6.60 4.03 -3.00
N GLU A 59 -6.73 4.20 -4.31
CA GLU A 59 -7.96 4.55 -5.00
C GLU A 59 -8.42 3.36 -5.84
N GLU A 60 -9.69 2.96 -5.70
CA GLU A 60 -10.24 1.83 -6.45
C GLU A 60 -10.26 2.15 -7.95
N LEU A 61 -9.80 1.19 -8.75
CA LEU A 61 -9.83 1.30 -10.20
C LEU A 61 -11.18 0.81 -10.73
N PRO A 62 -11.73 1.47 -11.77
CA PRO A 62 -12.96 1.00 -12.39
C PRO A 62 -12.77 -0.41 -12.95
N PRO A 63 -13.85 -1.21 -13.04
CA PRO A 63 -13.80 -2.51 -13.68
C PRO A 63 -13.31 -2.37 -15.13
N PRO A 64 -12.55 -3.35 -15.66
CA PRO A 64 -12.12 -3.33 -17.05
C PRO A 64 -13.33 -3.15 -17.97
N ARG A 65 -13.26 -2.19 -18.89
CA ARG A 65 -14.24 -2.09 -19.96
C ARG A 65 -13.93 -3.20 -20.97
N LEU A 66 -14.90 -4.09 -21.19
CA LEU A 66 -14.87 -5.12 -22.23
C LEU A 66 -14.98 -4.49 -23.62
#